data_AF-A0AAT9M3G2-F1
#
_entry.id   AF-A0AAT9M3G2-F1
#
_cell.length_a   1.000
_cell.length_b   1.000
_cell.length_c   1.000
_cell.angle_alpha   90.00
_cell.angle_beta   90.00
_cell.angle_gamma   90.00
#
_symmetry.space_group_name_H-M   'P 1'
#
loop_
_entity.id
_entity.type
_entity.pdbx_description
1 polymer ?
#
loop_
_entity_poly.entity_id
_entity_poly.type
_entity_poly.pdbx_seq_one_letter_code
_entity_poly.pdbx_strand_id
1 'polypeptide(L)'
;MTATKYNWDAIDACRSAMSTQAGQFGGVGDGFQGGATSADVFGKLTASAGFASAIDGFASTVHGELQAAENLLRKVEAALDSIETTVQEQEKQSARGLTAT
;
A
#
# COMPACT_ATOMS: atom_id res chain seq x y z
N MET A 1 -2.27 -28.16 24.07
CA MET A 1 -2.05 -27.50 22.78
C MET A 1 -1.03 -26.40 23.01
N THR A 2 0.07 -26.41 22.25
CA THR A 2 1.02 -25.29 22.27
C THR A 2 0.30 -24.12 21.61
N ALA A 3 -0.27 -23.22 22.41
CA ALA A 3 -0.74 -21.94 21.89
C ALA A 3 0.50 -21.29 21.28
N THR A 4 0.61 -21.31 19.95
CA THR A 4 1.59 -20.49 19.25
C THR A 4 1.31 -19.08 19.73
N LYS A 5 2.18 -18.55 20.58
CA LYS A 5 1.99 -17.28 21.25
C LYS A 5 2.24 -16.19 20.21
N TYR A 6 1.26 -16.02 19.32
CA TYR A 6 1.29 -14.98 18.31
C TYR A 6 1.36 -13.65 19.03
N ASN A 7 2.37 -12.85 18.69
CA ASN A 7 2.48 -11.50 19.20
C ASN A 7 1.53 -10.60 18.41
N TRP A 8 0.25 -10.66 18.76
CA TRP A 8 -0.80 -9.90 18.09
C TRP A 8 -0.56 -8.39 18.13
N ASP A 9 0.02 -7.88 19.22
CA ASP A 9 0.43 -6.47 19.31
C ASP A 9 1.47 -6.11 18.24
N ALA A 10 2.44 -6.98 17.97
CA ALA A 10 3.42 -6.75 16.91
C ALA A 10 2.81 -6.88 15.51
N ILE A 11 1.83 -7.76 15.32
CA ILE A 11 1.11 -7.93 14.05
C ILE A 11 0.25 -6.69 13.78
N ASP A 12 -0.45 -6.17 14.79
CA ASP A 12 -1.27 -4.96 14.68
C ASP A 12 -0.40 -3.71 14.47
N ALA A 13 0.73 -3.61 15.17
CA ALA A 13 1.71 -2.56 14.93
C ALA A 13 2.25 -2.60 13.49
N CYS A 14 2.52 -3.80 12.95
CA CYS A 14 2.93 -3.98 11.56
C CYS A 14 1.81 -3.54 10.60
N ARG A 15 0.56 -3.97 10.84
CA ARG A 15 -0.61 -3.56 10.05
C ARG A 15 -0.77 -2.04 10.00
N SER A 16 -0.72 -1.40 11.17
CA SER A 16 -0.84 0.06 11.32
C SER A 16 0.28 0.81 10.60
N ALA A 17 1.52 0.30 10.69
CA ALA A 17 2.65 0.85 9.96
C ALA A 17 2.48 0.73 8.43
N MET A 18 2.00 -0.42 7.95
CA MET A 18 1.73 -0.65 6.51
C MET A 18 0.61 0.28 6.00
N SER A 19 -0.47 0.45 6.77
CA SER A 19 -1.58 1.35 6.42
C SER A 19 -1.12 2.81 6.35
N THR A 20 -0.34 3.25 7.34
CA THR A 20 0.27 4.59 7.36
C THR A 20 1.16 4.81 6.14
N GLN A 21 2.01 3.84 5.82
CA GLN A 21 2.92 3.94 4.69
C GLN A 21 2.17 3.92 3.35
N ALA A 22 1.12 3.10 3.22
CA ALA A 22 0.26 3.06 2.04
C ALA A 22 -0.39 4.44 1.78
N GLY A 23 -0.93 5.07 2.83
CA GLY A 23 -1.49 6.42 2.73
C GLY A 23 -0.49 7.48 2.31
N GLN A 24 0.77 7.38 2.76
CA GLN A 24 1.85 8.28 2.31
C GLN A 24 2.18 8.09 0.83
N PHE A 25 2.27 6.83 0.36
CA PHE A 25 2.52 6.54 -1.05
C PHE A 25 1.39 7.04 -1.95
N GLY A 26 0.13 6.83 -1.55
CA GLY A 26 -1.03 7.38 -2.25
C GLY A 26 -0.99 8.91 -2.30
N GLY A 27 -0.77 9.56 -1.15
CA GLY A 27 -0.72 11.03 -1.08
C GLY A 27 0.43 11.66 -1.89
N VAL A 28 1.60 11.04 -1.92
CA VAL A 28 2.72 11.48 -2.79
C VAL A 28 2.39 11.20 -4.26
N GLY A 29 1.79 10.04 -4.56
CA GLY A 29 1.36 9.65 -5.90
C GLY A 29 0.35 10.62 -6.50
N ASP A 30 -0.63 11.05 -5.72
CA ASP A 30 -1.63 12.06 -6.13
C ASP A 30 -0.98 13.39 -6.51
N GLY A 31 0.17 13.74 -5.91
CA GLY A 31 0.94 14.93 -6.28
C GLY A 31 1.53 14.88 -7.70
N PHE A 32 1.71 13.68 -8.27
CA PHE A 32 2.12 13.48 -9.67
C PHE A 32 0.93 13.37 -10.62
N GLN A 33 -0.29 13.27 -10.11
CA GLN A 33 -1.53 13.29 -10.88
C GLN A 33 -1.90 14.75 -11.24
N GLY A 34 -1.07 15.41 -12.06
CA GLY A 34 -1.10 16.87 -12.16
C GLY A 34 -0.79 17.44 -13.54
N GLY A 35 -1.65 17.18 -14.52
CA GLY A 35 -1.74 17.95 -15.77
C GLY A 35 -0.56 17.79 -16.75
N ALA A 36 -0.78 18.23 -18.00
CA ALA A 36 0.29 18.31 -18.99
C ALA A 36 1.20 19.50 -18.66
N THR A 37 2.50 19.26 -18.57
CA THR A 37 3.49 20.31 -18.37
C THR A 37 3.49 21.24 -19.58
N SER A 38 3.35 22.55 -19.36
CA SER A 38 3.45 23.50 -20.47
C SER A 38 4.90 23.60 -20.94
N ALA A 39 5.11 23.49 -22.26
CA ALA A 39 6.42 23.72 -22.88
C ALA A 39 6.98 25.12 -22.58
N ASP A 40 6.11 26.11 -22.36
CA ASP A 40 6.50 27.50 -22.07
C ASP A 40 7.31 27.63 -20.78
N VAL A 41 7.18 26.68 -19.85
CA VAL A 41 7.98 26.62 -18.60
C VAL A 41 9.47 26.43 -18.92
N PHE A 42 9.79 25.77 -20.04
CA PHE A 42 11.16 25.57 -20.52
C PHE A 42 11.56 26.58 -21.60
N GLY A 43 10.78 27.65 -21.76
CA GLY A 43 10.98 28.67 -22.80
C GLY A 43 10.48 28.23 -24.18
N LYS A 44 10.82 29.01 -25.22
CA LYS A 44 10.32 28.84 -26.60
C LYS A 44 11.32 28.14 -27.53
N LEU A 45 12.15 27.25 -27.00
CA LEU A 45 13.09 26.49 -27.82
C LEU A 45 12.35 25.32 -28.49
N THR A 46 12.81 24.89 -29.66
CA THR A 46 12.23 23.72 -30.37
C THR A 46 12.20 22.46 -29.51
N ALA A 47 13.15 22.32 -28.58
CA ALA A 47 13.23 21.19 -27.65
C ALA A 47 12.28 21.29 -26.44
N SER A 48 11.71 22.46 -26.14
CA SER A 48 10.92 22.70 -24.92
C SER A 48 9.66 21.83 -24.84
N ALA A 49 9.04 21.52 -25.98
CA ALA A 49 7.93 20.57 -26.04
C ALA A 49 8.37 19.13 -25.73
N GLY A 50 9.56 18.72 -26.18
CA GLY A 50 10.13 17.41 -25.87
C GLY A 50 10.45 17.25 -24.39
N PHE A 51 10.98 18.31 -23.75
CA PHE A 51 11.21 18.33 -22.30
C PHE A 51 9.91 18.22 -21.50
N ALA A 52 8.88 18.97 -21.89
CA ALA A 52 7.56 18.88 -21.26
C ALA A 52 6.99 17.45 -21.35
N SER A 53 7.00 16.83 -22.53
CA SER A 53 6.55 15.44 -22.68
C SER A 53 7.38 14.43 -21.90
N ALA A 54 8.71 14.63 -21.79
CA ALA A 54 9.56 13.76 -20.98
C ALA A 54 9.24 13.86 -19.48
N ILE A 55 8.95 15.07 -19.00
CA ILE A 55 8.55 15.32 -17.61
C ILE A 55 7.17 14.72 -17.33
N ASP A 56 6.22 14.88 -18.25
CA ASP A 56 4.90 14.25 -18.14
C ASP A 56 5.01 12.71 -18.10
N GLY A 57 5.85 12.14 -18.97
CA GLY A 57 6.13 10.70 -18.98
C GLY A 57 6.79 10.20 -17.69
N PHE A 58 7.72 10.98 -17.15
CA PHE A 58 8.34 10.70 -15.85
C PHE A 58 7.32 10.76 -14.71
N ALA A 59 6.52 11.83 -14.64
CA ALA A 59 5.48 12.00 -13.62
C ALA A 59 4.45 10.87 -13.67
N SER A 60 4.03 10.45 -14.87
CA SER A 60 3.13 9.32 -15.06
C SER A 60 3.74 7.99 -14.58
N THR A 61 5.01 7.75 -14.88
CA THR A 61 5.72 6.56 -14.40
C THR A 61 5.79 6.54 -12.89
N VAL A 62 6.20 7.65 -12.27
CA VAL A 62 6.29 7.78 -10.82
C VAL A 62 4.94 7.56 -10.15
N HIS A 63 3.87 8.17 -10.67
CA HIS A 63 2.52 7.95 -10.18
C HIS A 63 2.13 6.46 -10.19
N GLY A 64 2.40 5.76 -11.31
CA GLY A 64 2.11 4.33 -11.44
C GLY A 64 2.86 3.45 -10.44
N GLU A 65 4.15 3.72 -10.22
CA GLU A 65 4.98 2.99 -9.25
C GLU A 65 4.52 3.22 -7.80
N LEU A 66 4.17 4.47 -7.45
CA LEU A 66 3.68 4.81 -6.11
C LEU A 66 2.31 4.16 -5.84
N GLN A 67 1.43 4.12 -6.85
CA GLN A 67 0.15 3.41 -6.77
C GLN A 67 0.34 1.90 -6.64
N ALA A 68 1.32 1.31 -7.35
CA ALA A 68 1.65 -0.10 -7.21
C ALA A 68 2.17 -0.44 -5.80
N ALA A 69 3.03 0.42 -5.24
CA ALA A 69 3.53 0.29 -3.87
C ALA A 69 2.40 0.37 -2.83
N GLU A 70 1.50 1.36 -2.96
CA GLU A 70 0.31 1.48 -2.11
C GLU A 70 -0.54 0.20 -2.15
N ASN A 71 -0.84 -0.30 -3.36
CA ASN A 71 -1.62 -1.51 -3.54
C ASN A 71 -0.96 -2.75 -2.91
N LEU A 72 0.37 -2.85 -2.97
CA LEU A 72 1.10 -3.94 -2.33
C LEU A 72 0.98 -3.88 -0.80
N LEU A 73 1.13 -2.70 -0.22
CA LEU A 73 1.01 -2.50 1.23
C LEU A 73 -0.40 -2.80 1.74
N ARG A 74 -1.44 -2.39 1.00
CA ARG A 74 -2.85 -2.73 1.31
C ARG A 74 -3.11 -4.24 1.23
N LYS A 75 -2.45 -4.96 0.30
CA LYS A 75 -2.55 -6.44 0.24
C LYS A 75 -1.90 -7.10 1.45
N VAL A 76 -0.77 -6.58 1.94
CA VAL A 76 -0.15 -7.05 3.17
C VAL A 76 -1.08 -6.84 4.36
N GLU A 77 -1.70 -5.66 4.47
CA GLU A 77 -2.71 -5.37 5.49
C GLU A 77 -3.85 -6.41 5.50
N ALA A 78 -4.44 -6.66 4.33
CA ALA A 78 -5.53 -7.63 4.17
C ALA A 78 -5.08 -9.07 4.48
N ALA A 79 -3.84 -9.44 4.14
CA ALA A 79 -3.31 -10.75 4.45
C ALA A 79 -3.12 -10.95 5.96
N LEU A 80 -2.61 -9.94 6.67
CA LEU A 80 -2.48 -9.97 8.14
C LEU A 80 -3.85 -10.08 8.83
N ASP A 81 -4.87 -9.38 8.32
CA ASP A 81 -6.26 -9.47 8.82
C ASP A 81 -6.88 -10.85 8.60
N SER A 82 -6.65 -11.44 7.43
CA SER A 82 -7.11 -12.80 7.14
C SER A 82 -6.45 -13.84 8.05
N ILE A 83 -5.16 -13.68 8.37
CA ILE A 83 -4.43 -14.57 9.29
C ILE A 83 -5.04 -14.46 10.69
N GLU A 84 -5.27 -13.24 11.18
CA GLU A 84 -5.88 -13.01 12.49
C GLU A 84 -7.26 -13.67 12.60
N THR A 85 -8.12 -13.41 11.63
CA THR A 85 -9.47 -13.99 11.60
C THR A 85 -9.43 -15.51 11.60
N THR A 86 -8.53 -16.10 10.80
CA THR A 86 -8.39 -17.56 10.69
C THR A 86 -7.92 -18.18 12.01
N VAL A 87 -6.93 -17.58 12.67
CA VAL A 87 -6.42 -18.09 13.95
C VAL A 87 -7.50 -18.00 15.03
N GLN A 88 -8.20 -16.86 15.15
CA GLN A 88 -9.27 -16.70 16.13
C GLN A 88 -10.40 -17.71 15.91
N GLU A 89 -10.75 -18.01 14.66
CA GLU A 89 -11.77 -19.00 14.34
C GLU A 89 -11.32 -20.42 14.70
N GLN A 90 -10.07 -20.80 14.40
CA GLN A 90 -9.52 -22.10 14.80
C GLN A 90 -9.46 -22.28 16.31
N GLU A 91 -9.11 -21.24 17.07
CA GLU A 91 -9.13 -21.27 18.53
C GLU A 91 -10.54 -21.47 19.07
N LYS A 92 -11.55 -20.75 18.53
CA LYS A 92 -12.96 -20.92 18.91
C LYS A 92 -13.47 -22.33 18.61
N GLN A 93 -13.14 -22.89 17.45
CA GLN A 93 -13.53 -24.25 17.08
C GLN A 93 -12.88 -25.30 17.98
N SER A 94 -11.60 -25.14 18.27
CA SER A 94 -10.85 -26.01 19.20
C SER A 94 -11.44 -25.97 20.61
N ALA A 95 -11.79 -24.78 21.11
CA ALA A 95 -12.43 -24.62 22.42
C ALA A 95 -13.81 -25.31 22.47
N ARG A 96 -14.63 -25.16 21.42
CA ARG A 96 -15.94 -25.84 21.31
C ARG A 96 -15.80 -27.36 21.31
N GLY A 97 -14.82 -27.89 20.57
CA GLY A 97 -14.52 -29.32 20.52
C GLY A 97 -14.11 -29.89 21.88
N LEU A 98 -13.32 -29.15 22.66
CA LEU A 98 -12.95 -29.56 24.03
C LEU A 98 -14.13 -29.54 25.01
N THR A 99 -15.04 -28.57 24.90
CA THR A 99 -16.22 -28.49 25.77
C THR A 99 -17.32 -29.50 25.44
N ALA A 100 -17.23 -30.18 24.29
CA ALA A 100 -18.21 -31.17 23.83
C ALA A 100 -17.84 -32.62 24.23
N THR A 101 -16.76 -32.81 25.00
CA THR A 101 -16.32 -34.12 25.52
C THR A 101 -16.47 -34.15 27.04
#